data_AF-A0A931BRV3-F1
#
_entry.id   AF-A0A931BRV3-F1
#
_cell.length_a   1.000
_cell.length_b   1.000
_cell.length_c   1.000
_cell.angle_alpha   90.00
_cell.angle_beta   90.00
_cell.angle_gamma   90.00
#
_symmetry.space_group_name_H-M   'P 1'
#
loop_
_entity.id
_entity.type
_entity.pdbx_description
1 polymer ?
#
loop_
_entity_poly.entity_id
_entity_poly.type
_entity_poly.pdbx_seq_one_letter_code
_entity_poly.pdbx_strand_id
1 'polypeptide(L)'
;MAKNPKHPKDTNQLAKLITDIATGESTENTEDTEQPEKNPAAVALGRLGGLKGGKARANKLTPEQRKEIAKKAAEKRWGSK
;
A
#
# COMPACT_ATOMS: atom_id res chain seq x y z
N MET A 1 3.95 9.64 -8.38
CA MET A 1 3.63 8.20 -8.43
C MET A 1 2.28 8.09 -9.09
N ALA A 2 2.18 7.37 -10.21
CA ALA A 2 0.91 7.25 -10.92
C ALA A 2 -0.15 6.65 -9.97
N LYS A 3 -1.33 7.27 -9.91
CA LYS A 3 -2.50 6.78 -9.17
C LYS A 3 -2.85 5.43 -9.80
N ASN A 4 -2.78 4.35 -9.04
CA ASN A 4 -3.15 3.04 -9.56
C ASN A 4 -4.68 2.98 -9.54
N PRO A 5 -5.37 3.01 -10.71
CA PRO A 5 -6.82 2.94 -10.73
C PRO A 5 -7.26 1.62 -10.09
N LYS A 6 -8.35 1.66 -9.32
CA LYS A 6 -8.90 0.45 -8.72
C LYS A 6 -9.72 -0.27 -9.77
N HIS A 7 -9.27 -1.44 -10.16
CA HIS A 7 -10.01 -2.32 -11.05
C HIS A 7 -11.10 -3.07 -10.26
N PRO A 8 -12.25 -3.36 -10.89
CA PRO A 8 -13.27 -4.20 -10.28
C PRO A 8 -12.71 -5.61 -9.99
N LYS A 9 -13.15 -6.21 -8.87
CA LYS A 9 -12.74 -7.57 -8.48
C LYS A 9 -13.51 -8.66 -9.22
N ASP A 10 -14.72 -8.35 -9.69
CA ASP A 10 -15.54 -9.27 -10.48
C ASP A 10 -14.98 -9.42 -11.90
N THR A 11 -14.94 -10.66 -12.39
CA THR A 11 -14.32 -11.00 -13.68
C THR A 11 -15.09 -10.43 -14.86
N ASN A 12 -16.42 -10.39 -14.80
CA ASN A 12 -17.24 -9.87 -15.90
C ASN A 12 -17.13 -8.36 -15.98
N GLN A 13 -17.14 -7.68 -14.82
CA GLN A 13 -16.89 -6.24 -14.74
C GLN A 13 -15.50 -5.87 -15.24
N LEU A 14 -14.48 -6.67 -14.93
CA LEU A 14 -13.13 -6.45 -15.43
C LEU A 14 -13.04 -6.64 -16.95
N ALA A 15 -13.66 -7.69 -17.48
CA ALA A 15 -13.72 -7.94 -18.93
C ALA A 15 -14.35 -6.77 -19.66
N LYS A 16 -15.49 -6.26 -19.15
CA LYS A 16 -16.16 -5.06 -19.69
C LYS A 16 -15.24 -3.83 -19.65
N LEU A 17 -14.61 -3.57 -18.50
CA LEU A 17 -13.70 -2.43 -18.36
C LEU A 17 -12.51 -2.52 -19.33
N ILE A 18 -11.97 -3.71 -19.58
CA ILE A 18 -10.89 -3.92 -20.55
C ILE A 18 -11.38 -3.63 -21.98
N THR A 19 -12.56 -4.11 -22.35
CA THR A 19 -13.13 -3.83 -23.68
C THR A 19 -13.39 -2.34 -23.87
N ASP A 20 -13.99 -1.67 -22.89
CA ASP A 20 -14.32 -0.24 -22.98
C ASP A 20 -13.04 0.63 -23.09
N ILE A 21 -11.94 0.22 -22.45
CA ILE A 21 -10.62 0.87 -22.60
C ILE A 21 -10.05 0.63 -24.01
N ALA A 22 -10.15 -0.59 -24.52
CA ALA A 22 -9.60 -0.95 -25.84
C ALA A 22 -10.35 -0.29 -26.99
N THR A 23 -11.67 -0.07 -26.85
CA THR A 23 -12.51 0.62 -27.84
C THR A 23 -12.39 2.15 -27.76
N GLY A 24 -11.72 2.67 -26.73
CA GLY A 24 -11.62 4.11 -26.48
C GLY A 24 -12.93 4.74 -25.96
N GLU A 25 -13.92 3.92 -25.60
CA GLU A 25 -15.18 4.37 -24.99
C GLU A 25 -15.00 4.78 -23.53
N SER A 26 -13.94 4.30 -22.87
CA SER A 26 -13.55 4.68 -21.52
C SER A 26 -12.11 5.19 -21.48
N THR A 27 -11.92 6.51 -21.51
CA THR A 27 -10.67 7.15 -21.09
C THR A 27 -10.67 7.26 -19.58
N GLU A 28 -10.21 6.20 -18.93
CA GLU A 28 -9.99 6.15 -17.49
C GLU A 28 -11.28 6.19 -16.66
N ASN A 29 -11.71 5.03 -16.17
CA ASN A 29 -12.46 4.94 -14.92
C ASN A 29 -11.53 5.33 -13.76
N THR A 30 -11.11 6.59 -13.73
CA THR A 30 -10.50 7.27 -12.59
C THR A 30 -11.56 8.21 -12.03
N GLU A 31 -12.77 7.70 -11.77
CA GLU A 31 -13.62 8.32 -10.75
C GLU A 31 -12.89 8.13 -9.42
N ASP A 32 -11.99 9.07 -9.16
CA ASP A 32 -11.83 9.73 -7.88
C ASP A 32 -12.22 8.91 -6.65
N THR A 33 -11.33 7.97 -6.33
CA THR A 33 -10.79 8.07 -4.98
C THR A 33 -9.82 9.25 -4.97
N GLU A 34 -10.37 10.47 -4.94
CA GLU A 34 -9.75 11.63 -4.31
C GLU A 34 -9.46 11.24 -2.86
N GLN A 35 -8.41 10.44 -2.65
CA GLN A 35 -7.77 10.47 -1.36
C GLN A 35 -7.23 11.89 -1.24
N PRO A 36 -7.59 12.64 -0.19
CA PRO A 36 -7.16 14.02 -0.05
C PRO A 36 -5.66 14.07 -0.29
N GLU A 37 -5.22 14.90 -1.23
CA GLU A 37 -3.80 15.05 -1.53
C GLU A 37 -3.10 15.38 -0.21
N LYS A 38 -2.32 14.41 0.29
CA LYS A 38 -1.66 14.57 1.58
C LYS A 38 -0.71 15.74 1.45
N ASN A 39 -0.77 16.68 2.39
CA ASN A 39 0.11 17.84 2.41
C ASN A 39 1.57 17.37 2.19
N PRO A 40 2.26 17.83 1.13
CA PRO A 40 3.57 17.31 0.74
C PRO A 40 4.62 17.55 1.84
N ALA A 41 4.53 18.66 2.58
CA ALA A 41 5.39 18.94 3.72
C ALA A 41 5.17 17.93 4.84
N ALA A 42 3.92 17.56 5.14
CA ALA A 42 3.60 16.56 6.16
C ALA A 42 4.12 15.16 5.78
N VAL A 43 4.05 14.78 4.50
CA VAL A 43 4.62 13.51 4.00
C VAL A 43 6.14 13.49 4.15
N ALA A 44 6.82 14.57 3.77
CA ALA A 44 8.26 14.70 3.90
C ALA A 44 8.71 14.62 5.37
N LEU A 45 8.02 15.32 6.27
CA LEU A 45 8.27 15.28 7.70
C LEU A 45 8.03 13.90 8.30
N GLY A 46 6.93 13.24 7.93
CA GLY A 46 6.62 11.88 8.38
C GLY A 46 7.69 10.87 7.96
N ARG A 47 8.21 10.98 6.72
CA ARG A 47 9.32 10.17 6.24
C ARG A 47 10.59 10.42 7.06
N LEU A 48 10.96 11.67 7.30
CA LEU A 48 12.15 12.02 8.08
C LEU A 48 12.07 11.46 9.51
N GLY A 49 10.91 11.63 10.15
CA GLY A 49 10.64 11.06 11.48
C GLY A 49 10.72 9.53 11.49
N GLY A 50 10.15 8.87 10.47
CA GLY A 50 10.19 7.41 10.32
C GLY A 50 11.61 6.86 10.15
N LEU A 51 12.46 7.52 9.35
CA LEU A 51 13.86 7.12 9.15
C LEU A 51 14.66 7.18 10.46
N LYS A 52 14.46 8.24 11.25
CA LYS A 52 15.11 8.40 12.57
C LYS A 52 14.55 7.41 13.60
N GLY A 53 13.23 7.35 13.72
CA GLY A 53 12.52 6.54 14.70
C GLY A 53 12.68 5.04 14.49
N GLY A 54 12.66 4.59 13.23
CA GLY A 54 12.87 3.19 12.87
C GLY A 54 14.25 2.68 13.28
N LYS A 55 15.31 3.44 12.96
CA LYS A 55 16.68 3.11 13.37
C LYS A 55 16.83 3.12 14.89
N ALA A 56 16.27 4.12 15.58
CA ALA A 56 16.30 4.18 17.04
C ALA A 56 15.60 2.98 17.68
N ARG A 57 14.43 2.58 17.16
CA ARG A 57 13.70 1.40 17.63
C ARG A 57 14.50 0.12 17.40
N ALA A 58 15.10 -0.05 16.22
CA ALA A 58 15.91 -1.22 15.92
C ALA A 58 17.09 -1.36 16.90
N ASN A 59 17.79 -0.26 17.20
CA ASN A 59 18.91 -0.26 18.13
C ASN A 59 18.50 -0.59 19.59
N LYS A 60 17.28 -0.21 20.01
CA LYS A 60 16.77 -0.51 21.35
C LYS A 60 16.37 -1.97 21.55
N LEU A 61 16.07 -2.71 20.47
CA LEU A 61 15.61 -4.09 20.57
C LEU A 61 16.78 -5.06 20.73
N THR A 62 16.66 -5.97 21.69
CA THR A 62 17.59 -7.08 21.88
C THR A 62 17.43 -8.15 20.78
N PRO A 63 18.42 -9.04 20.57
CA PRO A 63 18.30 -10.12 19.59
C PRO A 63 17.07 -11.02 19.82
N GLU A 64 16.73 -11.30 21.08
CA GLU A 64 15.57 -12.12 21.45
C GLU A 64 14.25 -11.43 21.08
N GLN A 65 14.11 -10.15 21.41
CA GLN A 65 12.92 -9.37 21.05
C GLN A 65 12.74 -9.28 19.53
N ARG A 66 13.83 -9.13 18.77
CA ARG A 66 13.78 -9.15 17.30
C ARG A 66 13.29 -10.50 16.78
N LYS A 67 13.77 -11.60 17.37
CA LYS A 67 13.34 -12.97 17.00
C LYS A 67 11.86 -13.19 17.29
N GLU A 68 11.37 -12.73 18.44
CA GLU A 68 9.96 -12.84 18.82
C GLU A 68 9.05 -12.08 17.85
N ILE A 69 9.41 -10.83 17.52
CA ILE A 69 8.68 -10.01 16.53
C ILE A 69 8.66 -10.70 15.16
N ALA A 70 9.79 -11.25 14.71
CA ALA A 70 9.88 -11.96 13.45
C ALA A 70 9.00 -13.22 13.42
N LYS A 71 8.98 -13.99 14.51
CA LYS A 71 8.12 -15.18 14.64
C LYS A 71 6.64 -14.79 14.55
N LYS A 72 6.21 -13.78 15.31
CA LYS A 72 4.83 -13.26 15.27
C LYS A 72 4.44 -12.77 13.87
N ALA A 73 5.35 -12.10 13.17
CA ALA A 73 5.13 -11.66 11.79
C ALA A 73 4.98 -12.84 10.82
N ALA A 74 5.79 -13.89 10.98
CA ALA A 74 5.70 -15.09 10.18
C ALA A 74 4.40 -15.85 10.44
N GLU A 75 4.00 -16.05 11.70
CA GLU A 75 2.73 -16.66 12.09
C GLU A 75 1.53 -15.91 11.47
N LYS A 76 1.54 -14.57 11.51
CA LYS A 76 0.45 -13.78 10.90
C LYS A 76 0.42 -13.89 9.37
N ARG A 77 1.58 -14.01 8.72
CA ARG A 77 1.68 -14.05 7.25
C ARG A 77 1.44 -15.45 6.68
N TRP A 78 1.84 -16.49 7.40
CA TRP A 78 1.92 -17.87 6.91
C TRP A 78 1.17 -18.89 7.78
N GLY A 79 0.75 -18.52 8.98
CA GLY A 79 0.10 -19.43 9.93
C GLY A 79 -1.38 -19.69 9.64
N SER A 80 -1.98 -18.94 8.72
CA SER A 80 -3.31 -19.26 8.20
C SER A 80 -3.16 -19.88 6.81
N LYS A 81 -3.07 -21.21 6.82
CA LYS A 81 -3.40 -22.07 5.68
C LYS A 81 -4.58 -22.94 6.09
#